data_AF-A0A845WX76-F1
#
_entry.id   AF-A0A845WX76-F1
#
_cell.length_a   1.000
_cell.length_b   1.000
_cell.length_c   1.000
_cell.angle_alpha   90.00
_cell.angle_beta   90.00
_cell.angle_gamma   90.00
#
_symmetry.space_group_name_H-M   'P 1'
#
loop_
_entity.id
_entity.type
_entity.pdbx_description
1 polymer ?
#
loop_
_entity_poly.entity_id
_entity_poly.type
_entity_poly.pdbx_seq_one_letter_code
_entity_poly.pdbx_strand_id
1 'polypeptide(L)'
;MDILNSLSEGIEIPIFSNLQEISRNCQIIKSYFESNKTVGFLLKKHGLFVWGSSWEQAKKHCEILEFMFKVTYMTGAKLNF
;
A
#
# COMPACT_ATOMS: atom_id res chain seq x y z
N MET A 1 9.00 -12.16 -11.41
CA MET A 1 8.22 -10.99 -11.88
C MET A 1 8.81 -9.77 -11.21
N ASP A 2 9.68 -9.05 -11.93
CA ASP A 2 10.40 -7.90 -11.44
C ASP A 2 9.46 -6.72 -11.21
N ILE A 3 9.51 -6.14 -10.01
CA ILE A 3 8.75 -4.93 -9.61
C ILE A 3 8.96 -3.78 -10.62
N LEU A 4 10.11 -3.75 -11.31
CA LEU A 4 10.38 -2.77 -12.37
C LEU A 4 9.46 -2.91 -13.58
N ASN A 5 9.00 -4.13 -13.91
CA ASN A 5 8.07 -4.35 -15.02
C ASN A 5 6.60 -4.10 -14.63
N SER A 6 6.28 -4.01 -13.33
CA SER A 6 4.93 -3.62 -12.89
C SER A 6 4.81 -2.12 -12.62
N LEU A 7 5.88 -1.33 -12.78
CA LEU A 7 5.88 0.12 -12.57
C LEU A 7 5.52 0.92 -13.83
N SER A 8 5.36 0.26 -14.98
CA SER A 8 4.84 0.90 -16.21
C SER A 8 3.35 1.22 -16.12
N GLU A 9 2.63 0.53 -15.23
CA GLU A 9 1.27 0.78 -14.82
C GLU A 9 1.36 1.18 -13.33
N GLY A 10 0.88 2.36 -12.92
CA GLY A 10 1.13 2.88 -11.58
C GLY A 10 0.76 1.91 -10.44
N ILE A 11 1.44 2.03 -9.29
CA ILE A 11 1.10 1.24 -8.10
C ILE A 11 -0.05 1.91 -7.35
N GLU A 12 -1.19 1.23 -7.24
CA GLU A 12 -2.29 1.65 -6.37
C GLU A 12 -2.05 1.21 -4.92
N ILE A 13 -2.15 2.16 -3.99
CA ILE A 13 -2.05 1.91 -2.54
C ILE A 13 -3.35 2.37 -1.87
N PRO A 14 -4.27 1.47 -1.52
CA PRO A 14 -5.53 1.84 -0.90
C PRO A 14 -5.31 2.39 0.51
N ILE A 15 -6.15 3.36 0.89
CA ILE A 15 -6.17 3.94 2.23
C ILE A 15 -7.47 3.54 2.93
N PHE A 16 -7.35 2.68 3.93
CA PHE A 16 -8.49 2.25 4.74
C PHE A 16 -8.66 3.14 5.97
N SER A 17 -9.91 3.28 6.40
CA SER A 17 -10.24 3.93 7.67
C SER A 17 -9.85 3.02 8.84
N ASN A 18 -9.30 3.60 9.90
CA ASN A 18 -9.04 2.87 11.14
C ASN A 18 -10.31 2.83 12.00
N LEU A 19 -11.21 1.90 11.67
CA LEU A 19 -12.43 1.67 12.42
C LEU A 19 -12.11 0.97 13.75
N GLN A 20 -12.79 1.37 14.84
CA GLN A 20 -12.68 0.70 16.14
C GLN A 20 -13.21 -0.74 16.09
N GLU A 21 -14.23 -0.98 15.25
CA GLU A 21 -14.78 -2.30 14.96
C GLU A 21 -13.82 -3.10 14.06
N ILE A 22 -12.84 -3.76 14.66
CA ILE A 22 -11.78 -4.51 13.98
C ILE A 22 -12.37 -5.54 13.00
N SER A 23 -13.37 -6.31 13.43
CA SER A 23 -14.00 -7.35 12.60
C SER A 23 -14.59 -6.79 11.31
N ARG A 24 -15.28 -5.64 11.40
CA ARG A 24 -15.83 -4.94 10.24
C ARG A 24 -14.74 -4.38 9.34
N ASN A 25 -13.68 -3.84 9.93
CA ASN A 25 -12.54 -3.32 9.17
C ASN A 25 -11.85 -4.45 8.37
N CYS A 26 -11.60 -5.58 9.02
CA CYS A 26 -11.03 -6.76 8.37
C CYS A 26 -11.90 -7.28 7.23
N GLN A 27 -13.23 -7.26 7.36
CA GLN A 27 -14.13 -7.65 6.27
C GLN A 27 -14.01 -6.71 5.06
N ILE A 28 -14.01 -5.39 5.30
CA ILE A 28 -13.84 -4.38 4.23
C ILE A 28 -12.51 -4.58 3.50
N ILE A 29 -11.42 -4.72 4.27
CA ILE A 29 -10.07 -4.92 3.75
C ILE A 29 -10.01 -6.23 2.94
N LYS A 30 -10.59 -7.31 3.48
CA LYS A 30 -10.63 -8.62 2.80
C LYS A 30 -11.39 -8.53 1.47
N SER A 31 -12.59 -7.95 1.46
CA SER A 31 -13.39 -7.81 0.23
C SER A 31 -12.69 -6.95 -0.82
N TYR A 32 -11.91 -5.93 -0.43
CA TYR A 32 -11.10 -5.19 -1.39
C TYR A 32 -10.06 -6.08 -2.08
N PHE A 33 -9.38 -6.96 -1.33
CA PHE A 33 -8.35 -7.85 -1.88
C PHE A 33 -8.89 -9.06 -2.67
N GLU A 34 -10.20 -9.29 -2.68
CA GLU A 34 -10.81 -10.32 -3.54
C GLU A 34 -10.72 -9.96 -5.03
N SER A 35 -10.76 -8.66 -5.35
CA SER A 35 -10.77 -8.17 -6.74
C SER A 35 -9.55 -7.31 -7.10
N ASN A 36 -8.74 -6.90 -6.12
CA ASN A 36 -7.63 -5.97 -6.33
C ASN A 36 -6.32 -6.59 -5.84
N LYS A 37 -5.26 -6.45 -6.64
CA LYS A 37 -3.91 -6.86 -6.27
C LYS A 37 -3.06 -5.62 -6.01
N THR A 38 -2.45 -5.56 -4.84
CA THR A 38 -1.47 -4.53 -4.48
C THR A 38 -0.39 -5.13 -3.59
N VAL A 39 0.68 -4.37 -3.37
CA VAL A 39 1.84 -4.73 -2.55
C VAL A 39 1.70 -4.27 -1.09
N GLY A 40 0.68 -3.45 -0.80
CA GLY A 40 0.45 -2.89 0.52
C GLY A 40 -0.80 -2.02 0.62
N PHE A 41 -1.12 -1.57 1.83
CA PHE A 41 -2.16 -0.56 2.08
C PHE A 41 -1.78 0.36 3.23
N LEU A 42 -2.40 1.55 3.27
CA LEU A 42 -2.31 2.46 4.40
C LEU A 42 -3.54 2.33 5.29
N LEU A 43 -3.31 2.21 6.59
CA LEU A 43 -4.36 2.33 7.59
C LEU A 43 -4.28 3.70 8.24
N LYS A 44 -5.35 4.50 8.11
CA LYS A 44 -5.38 5.89 8.56
C LYS A 44 -4.98 6.02 10.04
N LYS A 45 -3.99 6.85 10.35
CA LYS A 45 -3.41 7.04 11.71
C LYS A 45 -2.69 5.81 12.30
N HIS A 46 -2.44 4.75 11.53
CA HIS A 46 -1.72 3.57 12.01
C HIS A 46 -0.45 3.31 11.18
N GLY A 47 -0.50 3.49 9.86
CA GLY A 47 0.68 3.40 9.02
C GLY A 47 0.54 2.42 7.87
N LEU A 48 1.69 2.02 7.34
CA LEU A 48 1.84 1.20 6.14
C LEU A 48 1.91 -0.28 6.49
N PHE A 49 1.12 -1.09 5.77
CA PHE A 49 1.21 -2.55 5.78
C PHE A 49 1.67 -3.00 4.40
N VAL A 50 2.72 -3.82 4.33
CA VAL A 50 3.28 -4.36 3.08
C VAL A 50 3.55 -5.85 3.20
N TRP A 51 3.52 -6.55 2.07
CA TRP A 51 3.81 -7.98 1.99
C TRP A 51 4.58 -8.32 0.72
N GLY A 52 5.16 -9.51 0.71
CA GLY A 52 5.85 -10.09 -0.43
C GLY A 52 5.98 -11.60 -0.26
N SER A 53 6.37 -12.30 -1.32
CA SER A 53 6.64 -13.75 -1.30
C SER A 53 7.84 -14.12 -0.42
N SER A 54 8.67 -13.13 -0.06
CA SER A 54 9.75 -13.27 0.91
C SER A 54 9.88 -11.99 1.75
N TRP A 55 10.61 -12.08 2.86
CA TRP A 55 10.87 -10.92 3.71
C TRP A 55 11.69 -9.84 2.97
N GLU A 56 12.62 -10.24 2.08
CA GLU A 56 13.39 -9.33 1.24
C GLU A 56 12.48 -8.57 0.28
N GLN A 57 11.51 -9.26 -0.30
CA GLN A 57 10.55 -8.63 -1.20
C GLN A 57 9.65 -7.65 -0.44
N ALA A 58 9.13 -8.04 0.73
CA ALA A 58 8.33 -7.15 1.58
C ALA A 58 9.13 -5.91 2.01
N LYS A 59 10.40 -6.09 2.41
CA LYS A 59 11.32 -4.98 2.73
C LYS A 59 11.49 -4.04 1.54
N LYS A 60 11.73 -4.59 0.34
CA LYS A 60 11.87 -3.80 -0.89
C LYS A 60 10.60 -3.00 -1.20
N HIS A 61 9.42 -3.60 -1.05
CA HIS A 61 8.14 -2.88 -1.19
C HIS A 61 8.03 -1.73 -0.18
N CYS A 62 8.42 -1.96 1.08
CA CYS A 62 8.43 -0.92 2.12
C CYS A 62 9.31 0.27 1.71
N GLU A 63 10.57 0.01 1.35
CA GLU A 63 11.55 1.05 1.03
C GLU A 63 11.13 1.89 -0.19
N ILE A 64 10.58 1.25 -1.22
CA ILE A 64 10.08 1.94 -2.41
C ILE A 64 8.89 2.84 -2.04
N LEU A 65 7.92 2.34 -1.27
CA LEU A 65 6.76 3.12 -0.89
C LEU A 65 7.11 4.29 0.04
N GLU A 66 7.99 4.07 1.02
CA GLU A 66 8.49 5.16 1.88
C GLU A 66 9.18 6.25 1.05
N PHE A 67 10.00 5.88 0.07
CA PHE A 67 10.62 6.83 -0.85
C PHE A 67 9.56 7.63 -1.62
N MET A 68 8.57 6.96 -2.21
CA MET A 68 7.49 7.60 -2.98
C MET A 68 6.66 8.55 -2.11
N PHE A 69 6.31 8.16 -0.88
CA PHE A 69 5.61 9.02 0.07
C PHE A 69 6.44 10.22 0.48
N LYS A 70 7.74 10.02 0.74
CA LYS A 70 8.66 11.10 1.09
C LYS A 70 8.79 12.11 -0.06
N VAL A 71 9.01 11.65 -1.30
CA VAL A 71 9.11 12.52 -2.48
C VAL A 71 7.81 13.30 -2.70
N THR A 72 6.67 12.63 -2.60
CA THR A 72 5.36 13.28 -2.70
C THR A 72 5.21 14.37 -1.64
N TYR A 73 5.49 14.04 -0.37
CA TYR A 73 5.38 14.97 0.75
C TYR A 73 6.29 16.19 0.56
N MET A 74 7.55 15.97 0.14
CA MET A 74 8.52 17.05 -0.07
C MET A 74 8.19 17.95 -1.25
N THR A 75 7.60 17.40 -2.32
CA THR A 75 7.30 18.15 -3.55
C THR A 75 5.94 18.86 -3.50
N GLY A 76 5.07 18.50 -2.54
CA GLY A 76 3.68 18.93 -2.53
C GLY A 76 2.87 18.36 -3.71
N ALA A 77 3.44 17.40 -4.45
CA ALA A 77 2.72 16.69 -5.50
C ALA A 77 1.50 16.00 -4.88
N LYS A 78 0.35 16.10 -5.54
CA LYS A 78 -0.80 15.31 -5.12
C LYS A 78 -0.61 13.88 -5.64
N LEU A 79 -0.55 12.91 -4.73
CA LEU A 79 -0.76 11.52 -5.11
C LEU A 79 -2.24 11.38 -5.49
N ASN A 80 -2.49 10.97 -6.72
CA ASN A 80 -3.80 10.51 -7.15
C ASN A 80 -3.88 9.04 -6.73
N PHE A 81 -4.40 8.80 -5.52
CA PHE A 81 -4.85 7.48 -5.09
C PHE A 81 -6.27 7.23 -5.57
#